data_AF-A0A5J4TSB6-F1
#
_entry.id   AF-A0A5J4TSB6-F1
#
_cell.length_a   1.000
_cell.length_b   1.000
_cell.length_c   1.000
_cell.angle_alpha   90.00
_cell.angle_beta   90.00
_cell.angle_gamma   90.00
#
_symmetry.space_group_name_H-M   'P 1'
#
loop_
_entity.id
_entity.type
_entity.pdbx_description
1 polymer ?
#
loop_
_entity_poly.entity_id
_entity_poly.type
_entity_poly.pdbx_seq_one_letter_code
_entity_poly.pdbx_strand_id
1 'polypeptide(L)'
;MFVAEVKGHIDEEYINDFIDFPPLIRKYKYKALESVIGKYMHEHQNKNGLTIDQEEYKLTSLLSTMGQFMSFYSYYLWFLIDDCHFIIDEVKSVMTISKHLGFAPFEKHFSQQHIQAKLEKNKGLEQYSKISMNSSYGSDGMNQEHFSQIKICDNNETFRAHLKDIFKADRKLNKNIYAVEFEKQKFNCNTCIQVAFAILDCSKYWVMNFYYNFLCRCLDQNRFHYVYGDTDSMMLAVAGDPNQDYTQGFSAIVSDKQFYDENFYKFFHDPSKDVYDEKKLLGVAYEHCGSSLIALAPKNYWLFEDLDKKNPETVKLKGLNLKSNPQINKQAYEENIKNGTVVKGKNMSLRQRAGEMSQIEVLKNGITGCHTKMVTLPNQCCCPFIYQLTVESYKIANDFATSLRSLKCQQLQ
;
A
#
# COMPACT_ATOMS: atom_id res chain seq x y z
N MET A 1 10.33 1.99 -24.83
CA MET A 1 9.51 1.54 -23.69
C MET A 1 8.09 1.32 -24.18
N PHE A 2 7.26 0.57 -23.47
CA PHE A 2 5.86 0.40 -23.85
C PHE A 2 4.94 0.28 -22.62
N VAL A 3 3.65 0.47 -22.87
CA VAL A 3 2.57 0.05 -21.98
C VAL A 3 1.78 -1.03 -22.71
N ALA A 4 1.65 -2.20 -22.11
CA ALA A 4 0.88 -3.31 -22.68
C ALA A 4 -0.34 -3.58 -21.82
N GLU A 5 -1.48 -3.79 -22.46
CA GLU A 5 -2.70 -4.26 -21.82
C GLU A 5 -2.85 -5.75 -22.10
N VAL A 6 -2.69 -6.59 -21.07
CA VAL A 6 -2.59 -8.05 -21.20
C VAL A 6 -3.47 -8.78 -20.18
N LYS A 7 -3.80 -10.02 -20.50
CA LYS A 7 -4.15 -11.06 -19.52
C LYS A 7 -2.95 -11.98 -19.36
N GLY A 8 -2.79 -12.52 -18.16
CA GLY A 8 -1.75 -13.50 -17.90
C GLY A 8 -1.81 -14.03 -16.48
N HIS A 9 -1.00 -15.04 -16.22
CA HIS A 9 -0.90 -15.72 -14.95
C HIS A 9 0.53 -16.19 -14.71
N ILE A 10 0.92 -16.32 -13.44
CA ILE A 10 2.11 -17.07 -13.07
C ILE A 10 1.85 -18.54 -13.37
N ASP A 11 2.82 -19.19 -14.00
CA ASP A 11 2.79 -20.63 -14.27
C ASP A 11 2.49 -21.42 -12.98
N GLU A 12 1.60 -22.40 -13.11
CA GLU A 12 1.04 -23.18 -12.01
C GLU A 12 2.13 -23.86 -11.16
N GLU A 13 3.23 -24.30 -11.78
CA GLU A 13 4.37 -24.93 -11.11
C GLU A 13 5.02 -23.99 -10.07
N TYR A 14 4.96 -22.67 -10.30
CA TYR A 14 5.65 -21.67 -9.50
C TYR A 14 4.73 -20.90 -8.55
N ILE A 15 3.43 -21.19 -8.51
CA ILE A 15 2.47 -20.46 -7.65
C ILE A 15 2.91 -20.46 -6.17
N ASN A 16 3.46 -21.58 -5.69
CA ASN A 16 3.92 -21.71 -4.31
C ASN A 16 5.20 -20.91 -4.01
N ASP A 17 5.99 -20.56 -5.03
CA ASP A 17 7.20 -19.73 -4.86
C ASP A 17 6.83 -18.26 -4.62
N PHE A 18 5.66 -17.85 -5.10
CA PHE A 18 5.18 -16.46 -5.05
C PHE A 18 4.01 -16.24 -4.07
N ILE A 19 3.47 -17.28 -3.45
CA ILE A 19 2.25 -17.20 -2.63
C ILE A 19 2.40 -16.29 -1.39
N ASP A 20 3.60 -16.23 -0.81
CA ASP A 20 3.89 -15.43 0.38
C ASP A 20 3.94 -13.93 0.07
N PHE A 21 4.41 -13.54 -1.12
CA PHE A 21 4.44 -12.13 -1.54
C PHE A 21 4.12 -11.94 -3.03
N PRO A 22 2.86 -12.14 -3.45
CA PRO A 22 2.48 -12.18 -4.85
C PRO A 22 2.97 -10.94 -5.64
N PRO A 23 3.68 -11.13 -6.76
CA PRO A 23 4.42 -10.05 -7.41
C PRO A 23 3.52 -9.08 -8.18
N LEU A 24 2.27 -9.44 -8.48
CA LEU A 24 1.33 -8.62 -9.25
C LEU A 24 0.46 -7.74 -8.33
N ILE A 25 0.76 -6.46 -8.22
CA ILE A 25 0.00 -5.50 -7.40
C ILE A 25 -0.92 -4.65 -8.28
N ARG A 26 -2.23 -4.94 -8.23
CA ARG A 26 -3.26 -4.28 -9.03
C ARG A 26 -4.55 -4.09 -8.24
N LYS A 27 -5.36 -3.12 -8.69
CA LYS A 27 -6.73 -3.00 -8.19
C LYS A 27 -7.55 -4.12 -8.79
N TYR A 28 -8.25 -4.84 -7.94
CA TYR A 28 -9.13 -5.92 -8.34
C TYR A 28 -10.54 -5.65 -7.82
N LYS A 29 -11.52 -5.94 -8.67
CA LYS A 29 -12.93 -5.80 -8.36
C LYS A 29 -13.49 -7.18 -8.02
N TYR A 30 -14.05 -7.33 -6.82
CA TYR A 30 -14.60 -8.58 -6.32
C TYR A 30 -15.76 -8.31 -5.36
N LYS A 31 -16.56 -9.33 -5.11
CA LYS A 31 -17.59 -9.31 -4.08
C LYS A 31 -17.05 -10.05 -2.86
N ALA A 32 -17.10 -9.43 -1.69
CA ALA A 32 -16.57 -9.97 -0.43
C ALA A 32 -17.48 -11.07 0.17
N LEU A 33 -17.75 -12.12 -0.61
CA LEU A 33 -18.53 -13.30 -0.22
C LEU A 33 -17.69 -14.23 0.66
N GLU A 34 -18.35 -15.06 1.47
CA GLU A 34 -17.71 -16.09 2.30
C GLU A 34 -16.70 -16.96 1.50
N SER A 35 -17.08 -17.38 0.30
CA SER A 35 -16.22 -18.19 -0.58
C SER A 35 -14.97 -17.48 -1.10
N VAL A 36 -14.95 -16.13 -1.04
CA VAL A 36 -13.87 -15.27 -1.55
C VAL A 36 -12.95 -14.83 -0.42
N ILE A 37 -13.49 -14.30 0.68
CA ILE A 37 -12.67 -13.78 1.80
C ILE A 37 -12.41 -14.82 2.89
N GLY A 38 -13.04 -15.99 2.80
CA GLY A 38 -12.96 -17.05 3.78
C GLY A 38 -13.99 -16.93 4.90
N LYS A 39 -14.41 -18.09 5.42
CA LYS A 39 -15.41 -18.21 6.48
C LYS A 39 -15.08 -17.40 7.74
N TYR A 40 -13.83 -17.44 8.18
CA TYR A 40 -13.37 -16.71 9.36
C TYR A 40 -13.68 -15.21 9.25
N MET A 41 -13.30 -14.58 8.13
CA MET A 41 -13.50 -13.14 7.94
C MET A 41 -14.97 -12.78 7.78
N HIS A 42 -15.74 -13.60 7.06
CA HIS A 42 -17.17 -13.37 6.86
C HIS A 42 -17.96 -13.48 8.18
N GLU A 43 -17.70 -14.52 8.98
CA GLU A 43 -18.29 -14.66 10.31
C GLU A 43 -17.89 -13.51 11.25
N HIS A 44 -16.62 -13.08 11.19
CA HIS A 44 -16.14 -11.93 11.95
C HIS A 44 -16.86 -10.62 11.58
N GLN A 45 -17.10 -10.40 10.29
CA GLN A 45 -17.90 -9.25 9.82
C GLN A 45 -19.34 -9.32 10.34
N ASN A 46 -19.99 -10.48 10.20
CA ASN A 46 -21.37 -10.69 10.62
C ASN A 46 -21.53 -10.50 12.14
N LYS A 47 -20.68 -11.17 12.94
CA LYS A 47 -20.67 -11.10 14.42
C LYS A 47 -20.55 -9.67 14.94
N ASN A 48 -19.78 -8.82 14.24
CA ASN A 48 -19.49 -7.46 14.66
C ASN A 48 -20.36 -6.38 13.97
N GLY A 49 -21.38 -6.79 13.20
CA GLY A 49 -22.25 -5.86 12.47
C GLY A 49 -21.51 -5.01 11.44
N LEU A 50 -20.43 -5.55 10.86
CA LEU A 50 -19.72 -4.94 9.74
C LEU A 50 -20.46 -5.24 8.43
N THR A 51 -20.20 -4.43 7.40
CA THR A 51 -20.79 -4.65 6.09
C THR A 51 -20.28 -5.96 5.47
N ILE A 52 -21.21 -6.85 5.11
CA ILE A 52 -20.95 -8.14 4.44
C ILE A 52 -21.29 -8.07 2.95
N ASP A 53 -20.74 -9.00 2.17
CA ASP A 53 -21.06 -9.24 0.75
C ASP A 53 -20.98 -8.00 -0.16
N GLN A 54 -20.19 -7.00 0.25
CA GLN A 54 -20.04 -5.77 -0.49
C GLN A 54 -19.19 -5.98 -1.75
N GLU A 55 -19.57 -5.29 -2.83
CA GLU A 55 -18.69 -5.14 -3.97
C GLU A 55 -17.56 -4.16 -3.62
N GLU A 56 -16.32 -4.62 -3.79
CA GLU A 56 -15.12 -3.88 -3.45
C GLU A 56 -14.23 -3.71 -4.68
N TYR A 57 -13.52 -2.58 -4.76
CA TYR A 57 -12.49 -2.32 -5.76
C TYR A 57 -11.22 -1.83 -5.05
N LYS A 58 -10.35 -2.77 -4.70
CA LYS A 58 -9.19 -2.52 -3.81
C LYS A 58 -7.88 -2.94 -4.46
N LEU A 59 -6.81 -2.21 -4.16
CA LEU A 59 -5.44 -2.60 -4.48
C LEU A 59 -5.04 -3.80 -3.62
N THR A 60 -4.68 -4.90 -4.26
CA THR A 60 -4.23 -6.15 -3.64
C THR A 60 -3.05 -6.76 -4.41
N SER A 61 -2.44 -7.80 -3.83
CA SER A 61 -1.39 -8.61 -4.44
C SER A 61 -2.01 -9.88 -5.02
N LEU A 62 -1.64 -10.23 -6.25
CA LEU A 62 -2.22 -11.28 -7.07
C LEU A 62 -1.11 -12.13 -7.72
N LEU A 63 -1.50 -13.32 -8.19
CA LEU A 63 -0.66 -14.21 -8.99
C LEU A 63 -1.06 -14.24 -10.47
N SER A 64 -2.13 -13.53 -10.85
CA SER A 64 -2.59 -13.41 -12.23
C SER A 64 -3.37 -12.11 -12.44
N THR A 65 -3.78 -11.84 -13.68
CA THR A 65 -4.70 -10.74 -13.99
C THR A 65 -6.16 -11.08 -13.69
N MET A 66 -6.45 -12.20 -13.04
CA MET A 66 -7.80 -12.64 -12.66
C MET A 66 -8.77 -12.69 -13.84
N GLY A 67 -8.28 -13.09 -15.03
CA GLY A 67 -9.04 -13.13 -16.28
C GLY A 67 -9.41 -11.76 -16.87
N GLN A 68 -8.91 -10.66 -16.30
CA GLN A 68 -9.17 -9.30 -16.74
C GLN A 68 -7.96 -8.72 -17.48
N PHE A 69 -8.21 -7.84 -18.45
CA PHE A 69 -7.15 -7.06 -19.06
C PHE A 69 -6.61 -6.02 -18.07
N MET A 70 -5.30 -6.04 -17.84
CA MET A 70 -4.61 -5.09 -16.98
C MET A 70 -3.45 -4.45 -17.74
N SER A 71 -3.24 -3.15 -17.53
CA SER A 71 -2.13 -2.43 -18.16
C SER A 71 -0.85 -2.57 -17.33
N PHE A 72 0.29 -2.73 -17.99
CA PHE A 72 1.61 -2.80 -17.39
C PHE A 72 2.61 -1.95 -18.14
N TYR A 73 3.43 -1.20 -17.41
CA TYR A 73 4.63 -0.58 -17.96
C TYR A 73 5.70 -1.65 -18.19
N SER A 74 6.50 -1.48 -19.26
CA SER A 74 7.37 -2.55 -19.76
C SER A 74 8.37 -3.09 -18.72
N TYR A 75 8.95 -2.26 -17.83
CA TYR A 75 9.85 -2.78 -16.78
C TYR A 75 9.15 -3.73 -15.81
N TYR A 76 7.91 -3.42 -15.44
CA TYR A 76 7.19 -4.26 -14.50
C TYR A 76 6.72 -5.55 -15.18
N LEU A 77 6.27 -5.46 -16.45
CA LEU A 77 5.89 -6.66 -17.20
C LEU A 77 7.08 -7.57 -17.49
N TRP A 78 8.25 -7.02 -17.86
CA TRP A 78 9.46 -7.81 -18.06
C TRP A 78 9.88 -8.55 -16.79
N PHE A 79 9.88 -7.88 -15.64
CA PHE A 79 10.14 -8.55 -14.36
C PHE A 79 9.17 -9.72 -14.10
N LEU A 80 7.87 -9.52 -14.36
CA LEU A 80 6.89 -10.60 -14.17
C LEU A 80 7.21 -11.80 -15.07
N ILE A 81 7.57 -11.57 -16.34
CA ILE A 81 7.87 -12.63 -17.30
C ILE A 81 9.19 -13.33 -16.96
N ASP A 82 10.25 -12.54 -16.78
CA ASP A 82 11.63 -13.02 -16.71
C ASP A 82 11.96 -13.60 -15.33
N ASP A 83 11.45 -12.99 -14.26
CA ASP A 83 11.77 -13.36 -12.87
C ASP A 83 10.62 -14.06 -12.13
N CYS A 84 9.38 -13.96 -12.62
CA CYS A 84 8.20 -14.52 -11.94
C CYS A 84 7.43 -15.57 -12.75
N HIS A 85 7.99 -16.08 -13.85
CA HIS A 85 7.35 -17.11 -14.68
C HIS A 85 5.94 -16.73 -15.15
N PHE A 86 5.71 -15.44 -15.42
CA PHE A 86 4.41 -14.95 -15.86
C PHE A 86 4.20 -15.23 -17.35
N ILE A 87 3.16 -16.01 -17.63
CA ILE A 87 2.69 -16.34 -18.98
C ILE A 87 1.66 -15.30 -19.42
N ILE A 88 1.88 -14.71 -20.60
CA ILE A 88 0.89 -13.85 -21.24
C ILE A 88 -0.10 -14.73 -22.00
N ASP A 89 -1.36 -14.70 -21.58
CA ASP A 89 -2.46 -15.42 -22.23
C ASP A 89 -2.98 -14.67 -23.47
N GLU A 90 -3.20 -13.37 -23.31
CA GLU A 90 -3.79 -12.52 -24.34
C GLU A 90 -3.18 -11.11 -24.28
N VAL A 91 -2.86 -10.55 -25.45
CA VAL A 91 -2.46 -9.14 -25.59
C VAL A 91 -3.59 -8.38 -26.27
N LYS A 92 -4.17 -7.40 -25.57
CA LYS A 92 -5.21 -6.53 -26.14
C LYS A 92 -4.64 -5.34 -26.87
N SER A 93 -3.62 -4.70 -26.30
CA SER A 93 -2.98 -3.56 -26.94
C SER A 93 -1.55 -3.35 -26.44
N VAL A 94 -0.73 -2.73 -27.29
CA VAL A 94 0.62 -2.28 -26.93
C VAL A 94 0.78 -0.85 -27.43
N MET A 95 1.07 0.06 -26.50
CA MET A 95 1.38 1.45 -26.79
C MET A 95 2.88 1.68 -26.59
N THR A 96 3.59 2.03 -27.66
CA THR A 96 5.01 2.38 -27.58
C THR A 96 5.19 3.81 -27.13
N ILE A 97 6.17 4.04 -26.26
CA ILE A 97 6.49 5.35 -25.70
C ILE A 97 8.00 5.62 -25.73
N SER A 98 8.34 6.86 -26.06
CA SER A 98 9.71 7.37 -26.06
C SER A 98 10.09 7.86 -24.67
N LYS A 99 11.21 7.35 -24.16
CA LYS A 99 11.79 7.83 -22.89
C LYS A 99 12.52 9.15 -23.13
N HIS A 100 12.37 10.10 -22.21
CA HIS A 100 13.16 11.33 -22.16
C HIS A 100 13.58 11.64 -20.71
N LEU A 101 14.53 12.54 -20.54
CA LEU A 101 15.06 12.96 -19.23
C LEU A 101 14.55 14.35 -18.79
N GLY A 102 13.36 14.73 -19.25
CA GLY A 102 12.81 16.09 -19.04
C GLY A 102 12.63 16.44 -17.56
N PHE A 103 12.31 15.46 -16.72
CA PHE A 103 12.16 15.62 -15.28
C PHE A 103 13.47 15.48 -14.49
N ALA A 104 14.56 15.04 -15.11
CA ALA A 104 15.82 14.80 -14.39
C ALA A 104 16.39 16.07 -13.71
N PRO A 105 16.34 17.27 -14.30
CA PRO A 105 16.76 18.49 -13.62
C PRO A 105 15.90 18.80 -12.38
N PHE A 106 14.59 18.57 -12.47
CA PHE A 106 13.65 18.78 -11.36
C PHE A 106 13.96 17.84 -10.19
N GLU A 107 14.04 16.53 -10.46
CA GLU A 107 14.34 15.52 -9.45
C GLU A 107 15.71 15.77 -8.79
N LYS A 108 16.74 16.08 -9.59
CA LYS A 108 18.08 16.38 -9.08
C LYS A 108 18.06 17.61 -8.17
N HIS A 109 17.38 18.68 -8.56
CA HIS A 109 17.30 19.90 -7.77
C HIS A 109 16.66 19.66 -6.40
N PHE A 110 15.45 19.08 -6.37
CA PHE A 110 14.72 18.89 -5.11
C PHE A 110 15.31 17.78 -4.24
N SER A 111 15.92 16.75 -4.83
CA SER A 111 16.65 15.73 -4.07
C SER A 111 17.87 16.33 -3.36
N GLN A 112 18.68 17.14 -4.06
CA GLN A 112 19.82 17.84 -3.46
C GLN A 112 19.39 18.85 -2.40
N GLN A 113 18.35 19.64 -2.68
CA GLN A 113 17.81 20.61 -1.72
C GLN A 113 17.29 19.91 -0.44
N HIS A 114 16.63 18.76 -0.58
CA HIS A 114 16.15 17.97 0.54
C HIS A 114 17.29 17.49 1.44
N ILE A 115 18.40 16.99 0.86
CA ILE A 115 19.58 16.53 1.61
C ILE A 115 20.27 17.73 2.28
N GLN A 116 20.46 18.82 1.56
CA GLN A 116 21.09 20.03 2.10
C GLN A 116 20.28 20.62 3.26
N ALA A 117 18.95 20.70 3.12
CA ALA A 117 18.07 21.19 4.17
C ALA A 117 18.16 20.34 5.45
N LYS A 118 18.32 19.01 5.34
CA LYS A 118 18.57 18.14 6.49
C LYS A 118 19.89 18.44 7.19
N LEU A 119 20.97 18.60 6.41
CA LEU A 119 22.29 18.95 6.94
C LEU A 119 22.26 20.28 7.69
N GLU A 120 21.51 21.26 7.17
CA GLU A 120 21.30 22.58 7.77
C GLU A 120 20.26 22.58 8.91
N LYS A 121 19.63 21.42 9.19
CA LYS A 121 18.52 21.26 10.15
C LYS A 121 17.33 22.18 9.85
N ASN A 122 17.15 22.56 8.59
CA ASN A 122 16.03 23.36 8.09
C ASN A 122 14.82 22.46 7.78
N LYS A 123 14.03 22.17 8.83
CA LYS A 123 12.84 21.29 8.72
C LYS A 123 11.78 21.80 7.72
N GLY A 124 11.66 23.12 7.55
CA GLY A 124 10.70 23.70 6.61
C GLY A 124 11.06 23.41 5.16
N LEU A 125 12.32 23.64 4.81
CA LEU A 125 12.84 23.39 3.46
C LEU A 125 12.93 21.89 3.14
N GLU A 126 13.28 21.07 4.13
CA GLU A 126 13.22 19.61 4.02
C GLU A 126 11.82 19.15 3.63
N GLN A 127 10.80 19.56 4.38
CA GLN A 127 9.41 19.16 4.13
C GLN A 127 8.90 19.71 2.79
N TYR A 128 9.23 20.96 2.45
CA TYR A 128 8.88 21.56 1.16
C TYR A 128 9.46 20.78 -0.02
N SER A 129 10.74 20.42 0.05
CA SER A 129 11.42 19.65 -1.00
C SER A 129 10.79 18.28 -1.19
N LYS A 130 10.52 17.57 -0.08
CA LYS A 130 9.86 16.27 -0.10
C LYS A 130 8.45 16.34 -0.70
N ILE A 131 7.64 17.33 -0.29
CA ILE A 131 6.28 17.50 -0.83
C ILE A 131 6.33 17.86 -2.32
N SER A 132 7.26 18.71 -2.74
CA SER A 132 7.40 19.11 -4.15
C SER A 132 7.66 17.89 -5.04
N MET A 133 8.58 17.01 -4.65
CA MET A 133 8.83 15.75 -5.36
C MET A 133 7.62 14.81 -5.31
N ASN A 134 7.01 14.61 -4.14
CA ASN A 134 5.90 13.66 -4.00
C ASN A 134 4.58 14.15 -4.62
N SER A 135 4.41 15.46 -4.81
CA SER A 135 3.17 16.03 -5.38
C SER A 135 3.19 16.09 -6.90
N SER A 136 4.38 16.08 -7.52
CA SER A 136 4.52 16.16 -8.99
C SER A 136 3.81 14.99 -9.68
N TYR A 137 4.08 13.75 -9.26
CA TYR A 137 3.44 12.56 -9.84
C TYR A 137 1.92 12.56 -9.62
N GLY A 138 1.46 13.07 -8.46
CA GLY A 138 0.04 13.17 -8.14
C GLY A 138 -0.67 14.18 -9.02
N SER A 139 0.01 15.27 -9.39
CA SER A 139 -0.45 16.25 -10.37
C SER A 139 -0.52 15.64 -11.77
N ASP A 140 0.46 14.85 -12.17
CA ASP A 140 0.47 14.17 -13.47
C ASP A 140 -0.66 13.14 -13.62
N GLY A 141 -0.98 12.43 -12.54
CA GLY A 141 -2.04 11.41 -12.49
C GLY A 141 -3.43 11.93 -12.14
N MET A 142 -3.64 13.25 -12.14
CA MET A 142 -4.87 13.88 -11.67
C MET A 142 -6.06 13.60 -12.59
N ASN A 143 -7.10 12.95 -12.07
CA ASN A 143 -8.34 12.77 -12.81
C ASN A 143 -9.23 14.03 -12.74
N GLN A 144 -9.13 14.87 -13.78
CA GLN A 144 -9.89 16.13 -13.89
C GLN A 144 -11.37 15.93 -14.28
N GLU A 145 -11.79 14.70 -14.61
CA GLU A 145 -13.19 14.36 -14.91
C GLU A 145 -14.08 14.59 -13.67
N HIS A 146 -13.58 14.21 -12.49
CA HIS A 146 -14.33 14.31 -11.22
C HIS A 146 -14.29 15.70 -10.57
N PHE A 147 -13.74 16.71 -11.25
CA PHE A 147 -13.65 18.06 -10.69
C PHE A 147 -15.00 18.75 -10.77
N SER A 148 -15.54 19.12 -9.62
CA SER A 148 -16.75 19.95 -9.53
C SER A 148 -16.44 21.41 -9.83
N GLN A 149 -17.30 22.07 -10.62
CA GLN A 149 -17.23 23.52 -10.79
C GLN A 149 -18.09 24.18 -9.70
N ILE A 150 -17.44 24.85 -8.75
CA ILE A 150 -18.13 25.54 -7.65
C ILE A 150 -17.99 27.05 -7.83
N LYS A 151 -19.11 27.78 -7.80
CA LYS A 151 -19.14 29.25 -7.77
C LYS A 151 -19.70 29.72 -6.43
N ILE A 152 -19.09 30.76 -5.87
CA ILE A 152 -19.68 31.50 -4.75
C ILE A 152 -20.68 32.50 -5.33
N CYS A 153 -21.94 32.40 -4.90
CA CYS A 153 -23.07 33.16 -5.44
C CYS A 153 -23.84 33.85 -4.32
N ASP A 154 -24.46 34.99 -4.64
CA ASP A 154 -25.51 35.57 -3.80
C ASP A 154 -26.88 34.88 -3.99
N ASN A 155 -27.92 35.31 -3.28
CA ASN A 155 -29.27 34.74 -3.41
C ASN A 155 -29.80 34.78 -4.86
N ASN A 156 -29.60 35.90 -5.56
CA ASN A 156 -30.15 36.09 -6.90
C ASN A 156 -29.38 35.26 -7.93
N GLU A 157 -28.05 35.22 -7.83
CA GLU A 157 -27.20 34.37 -8.64
C GLU A 157 -27.48 32.89 -8.40
N THR A 158 -27.76 32.49 -7.16
CA THR A 158 -28.13 31.11 -6.80
C THR A 158 -29.47 30.72 -7.41
N PHE A 159 -30.48 31.59 -7.31
CA PHE A 159 -31.78 31.36 -7.98
C PHE A 159 -31.60 31.21 -9.51
N ARG A 160 -30.81 32.07 -10.14
CA ARG A 160 -30.50 31.94 -11.57
C ARG A 160 -29.73 30.66 -11.89
N ALA A 161 -28.89 30.18 -10.97
CA ALA A 161 -28.17 28.94 -11.13
C ALA A 161 -29.08 27.72 -11.09
N HIS A 162 -30.11 27.70 -10.21
CA HIS A 162 -31.13 26.64 -10.15
C HIS A 162 -31.88 26.43 -11.46
N LEU A 163 -31.97 27.47 -12.30
CA LEU A 163 -32.63 27.42 -13.60
C LEU A 163 -31.73 26.85 -14.72
N LYS A 164 -30.46 26.53 -14.43
CA LYS A 164 -29.55 25.96 -15.42
C LYS A 164 -29.63 24.44 -15.41
N ASP A 165 -29.63 23.83 -16.59
CA ASP A 165 -29.63 22.36 -16.74
C ASP A 165 -28.38 21.68 -16.16
N ILE A 166 -27.31 22.45 -15.93
CA ILE A 166 -26.05 21.98 -15.32
C ILE A 166 -26.02 22.15 -13.80
N PHE A 167 -27.11 22.59 -13.17
CA PHE A 167 -27.14 22.71 -11.72
C PHE A 167 -27.11 21.33 -11.05
N LYS A 168 -26.24 21.16 -10.06
CA LYS A 168 -26.11 19.90 -9.32
C LYS A 168 -26.55 20.01 -7.87
N ALA A 169 -26.03 21.00 -7.15
CA ALA A 169 -26.37 21.23 -5.76
C ALA A 169 -25.97 22.65 -5.34
N ASP A 170 -26.55 23.15 -4.25
CA ASP A 170 -26.06 24.35 -3.57
C ASP A 170 -25.92 24.11 -2.07
N ARG A 171 -25.04 24.90 -1.44
CA ARG A 171 -24.83 24.92 -0.01
C ARG A 171 -24.76 26.34 0.50
N LYS A 172 -25.73 26.71 1.34
CA LYS A 172 -25.73 27.99 2.04
C LYS A 172 -24.52 28.12 2.97
N LEU A 173 -23.67 29.11 2.69
CA LEU A 173 -22.51 29.45 3.52
C LEU A 173 -22.86 30.54 4.53
N ASN A 174 -23.69 31.53 4.15
CA ASN A 174 -24.15 32.63 4.99
C ASN A 174 -25.51 33.19 4.48
N LYS A 175 -26.06 34.25 5.09
CA LYS A 175 -27.38 34.84 4.78
C LYS A 175 -27.61 35.12 3.29
N ASN A 176 -26.57 35.58 2.58
CA ASN A 176 -26.62 35.91 1.15
C ASN A 176 -25.40 35.34 0.39
N ILE A 177 -24.84 34.20 0.84
CA ILE A 177 -23.66 33.59 0.22
C ILE A 177 -23.88 32.08 0.16
N TYR A 178 -23.74 31.52 -1.04
CA TYR A 178 -23.94 30.11 -1.35
C TYR A 178 -22.75 29.59 -2.15
N ALA A 179 -22.34 28.36 -1.91
CA ALA A 179 -21.50 27.62 -2.84
C ALA A 179 -22.43 26.82 -3.75
N VAL A 180 -22.47 27.16 -5.03
CA VAL A 180 -23.28 26.48 -6.04
C VAL A 180 -22.38 25.58 -6.88
N GLU A 181 -22.70 24.30 -6.90
CA GLU A 181 -22.02 23.26 -7.67
C GLU A 181 -22.74 23.03 -9.00
N PHE A 182 -21.95 23.06 -10.07
CA PHE A 182 -22.39 22.76 -11.42
C PHE A 182 -21.77 21.45 -11.92
N GLU A 183 -22.55 20.72 -12.71
CA GLU A 183 -22.09 19.57 -13.46
C GLU A 183 -21.13 20.02 -14.58
N LYS A 184 -20.00 19.32 -14.67
CA LYS A 184 -18.95 19.62 -15.64
C LYS A 184 -19.24 18.86 -16.94
N GLN A 185 -19.63 19.58 -17.99
CA GLN A 185 -19.95 18.97 -19.29
C GLN A 185 -18.72 18.55 -20.09
N LYS A 186 -17.55 19.15 -19.85
CA LYS A 186 -16.31 18.89 -20.56
C LYS A 186 -15.13 18.95 -19.61
N PHE A 187 -14.15 18.07 -19.78
CA PHE A 187 -12.87 18.13 -19.09
C PHE A 187 -11.73 17.99 -20.10
N ASN A 188 -10.55 18.48 -19.72
CA ASN A 188 -9.34 18.35 -20.52
C ASN A 188 -8.42 17.34 -19.86
N CYS A 189 -7.67 16.59 -20.67
CA CYS A 189 -6.60 15.72 -20.18
C CYS A 189 -5.26 16.39 -20.51
N ASN A 190 -4.90 17.40 -19.72
CA ASN A 190 -3.70 18.22 -19.94
C ASN A 190 -2.48 17.73 -19.13
N THR A 191 -2.61 16.62 -18.41
CA THR A 191 -1.55 16.08 -17.55
C THR A 191 -0.82 14.94 -18.23
N CYS A 192 0.42 14.68 -17.80
CA CYS A 192 1.22 13.58 -18.34
C CYS A 192 0.87 12.24 -17.66
N ILE A 193 -0.38 11.76 -17.81
CA ILE A 193 -0.87 10.57 -17.12
C ILE A 193 0.00 9.32 -17.33
N GLN A 194 0.63 9.19 -18.49
CA GLN A 194 1.58 8.13 -18.82
C GLN A 194 2.82 8.13 -17.92
N VAL A 195 3.26 9.31 -17.46
CA VAL A 195 4.39 9.46 -16.52
C VAL A 195 3.96 8.98 -15.14
N ALA A 196 2.78 9.40 -14.65
CA ALA A 196 2.24 8.92 -13.38
C ALA A 196 2.04 7.40 -13.38
N PHE A 197 1.53 6.84 -14.47
CA PHE A 197 1.40 5.40 -14.67
C PHE A 197 2.75 4.68 -14.60
N ALA A 198 3.76 5.17 -15.35
CA ALA A 198 5.11 4.61 -15.34
C ALA A 198 5.76 4.70 -13.95
N ILE A 199 5.60 5.81 -13.22
CA ILE A 199 6.11 5.96 -11.84
C ILE A 199 5.53 4.89 -10.92
N LEU A 200 4.20 4.68 -10.98
CA LEU A 200 3.53 3.69 -10.13
C LEU A 200 3.96 2.25 -10.44
N ASP A 201 4.26 1.91 -11.69
CA ASP A 201 4.74 0.56 -12.03
C ASP A 201 6.24 0.38 -11.80
N CYS A 202 7.05 1.41 -12.03
CA CYS A 202 8.45 1.41 -11.67
C CYS A 202 8.66 1.28 -10.15
N SER A 203 7.78 1.85 -9.32
CA SER A 203 7.86 1.68 -7.87
C SER A 203 7.56 0.24 -7.44
N LYS A 204 6.56 -0.40 -8.05
CA LYS A 204 6.28 -1.84 -7.83
C LYS A 204 7.45 -2.71 -8.28
N TYR A 205 7.95 -2.46 -9.48
CA TYR A 205 9.14 -3.12 -10.01
C TYR A 205 10.32 -3.01 -9.04
N TRP A 206 10.58 -1.82 -8.47
CA TRP A 206 11.68 -1.64 -7.53
C TRP A 206 11.51 -2.47 -6.25
N VAL A 207 10.32 -2.43 -5.63
CA VAL A 207 10.01 -3.21 -4.43
C VAL A 207 10.15 -4.70 -4.70
N MET A 208 9.63 -5.17 -5.83
CA MET A 208 9.68 -6.59 -6.21
C MET A 208 11.09 -7.04 -6.54
N ASN A 209 11.88 -6.23 -7.25
CA ASN A 209 13.26 -6.53 -7.55
C ASN A 209 14.12 -6.56 -6.27
N PHE A 210 13.87 -5.66 -5.31
CA PHE A 210 14.54 -5.74 -4.01
C PHE A 210 14.17 -7.03 -3.25
N TYR A 211 12.90 -7.41 -3.23
CA TYR A 211 12.46 -8.60 -2.52
C TYR A 211 12.96 -9.90 -3.17
N TYR A 212 12.71 -10.09 -4.47
CA TYR A 212 13.00 -11.33 -5.16
C TYR A 212 14.48 -11.43 -5.55
N ASN A 213 15.02 -10.40 -6.20
CA ASN A 213 16.36 -10.46 -6.78
C ASN A 213 17.48 -10.08 -5.82
N PHE A 214 17.15 -9.54 -4.63
CA PHE A 214 18.11 -9.35 -3.55
C PHE A 214 17.79 -10.23 -2.34
N LEU A 215 16.68 -10.01 -1.63
CA LEU A 215 16.41 -10.74 -0.38
C LEU A 215 16.27 -12.25 -0.59
N CYS A 216 15.38 -12.70 -1.48
CA CYS A 216 15.16 -14.12 -1.73
C CYS A 216 16.37 -14.81 -2.39
N ARG A 217 17.21 -14.05 -3.11
CA ARG A 217 18.40 -14.58 -3.80
C ARG A 217 19.54 -14.94 -2.84
N CYS A 218 19.71 -14.19 -1.76
CA CYS A 218 20.88 -14.33 -0.88
C CYS A 218 20.59 -14.56 0.61
N LEU A 219 19.32 -14.58 1.01
CA LEU A 219 18.90 -14.94 2.36
C LEU A 219 18.20 -16.31 2.37
N ASP A 220 18.33 -17.03 3.47
CA ASP A 220 17.59 -18.26 3.73
C ASP A 220 16.10 -17.95 3.87
N GLN A 221 15.33 -18.31 2.83
CA GLN A 221 13.90 -18.05 2.73
C GLN A 221 13.06 -18.74 3.82
N ASN A 222 13.57 -19.76 4.51
CA ASN A 222 12.89 -20.35 5.66
C ASN A 222 13.05 -19.54 6.95
N ARG A 223 14.03 -18.63 6.98
CA ARG A 223 14.39 -17.82 8.15
C ARG A 223 13.97 -16.37 8.06
N PHE A 224 13.19 -15.99 7.03
CA PHE A 224 12.46 -14.73 7.03
C PHE A 224 11.09 -14.84 6.36
N HIS A 225 10.17 -13.95 6.75
CA HIS A 225 8.82 -13.89 6.17
C HIS A 225 8.34 -12.45 6.00
N TYR A 226 7.63 -12.19 4.90
CA TYR A 226 6.99 -10.89 4.64
C TYR A 226 5.70 -10.80 5.46
N VAL A 227 5.65 -9.89 6.44
CA VAL A 227 4.50 -9.78 7.35
C VAL A 227 3.54 -8.67 6.91
N TYR A 228 4.08 -7.53 6.52
CA TYR A 228 3.29 -6.34 6.19
C TYR A 228 4.07 -5.41 5.26
N GLY A 229 3.35 -4.64 4.43
CA GLY A 229 3.92 -3.57 3.63
C GLY A 229 2.90 -2.49 3.29
N ASP A 230 3.39 -1.27 3.10
CA ASP A 230 2.58 -0.13 2.65
C ASP A 230 3.39 0.74 1.69
N THR A 231 3.09 0.59 0.40
CA THR A 231 3.62 1.38 -0.72
C THR A 231 5.14 1.26 -0.93
N ASP A 232 5.92 1.86 -0.04
CA ASP A 232 7.39 2.00 -0.07
C ASP A 232 8.05 1.43 1.20
N SER A 233 7.29 0.74 2.04
CA SER A 233 7.76 0.11 3.27
C SER A 233 7.43 -1.37 3.32
N MET A 234 8.29 -2.13 3.98
CA MET A 234 8.18 -3.58 4.16
C MET A 234 8.61 -3.95 5.58
N MET A 235 7.85 -4.81 6.25
CA MET A 235 8.15 -5.37 7.56
C MET A 235 8.37 -6.87 7.41
N LEU A 236 9.56 -7.30 7.81
CA LEU A 236 10.01 -8.69 7.72
C LEU A 236 10.12 -9.26 9.13
N ALA A 237 9.60 -10.48 9.34
CA ALA A 237 9.99 -11.31 10.47
C ALA A 237 11.29 -12.02 10.10
N VAL A 238 12.29 -11.99 10.98
CA VAL A 238 13.62 -12.57 10.73
C VAL A 238 14.00 -13.49 11.90
N ALA A 239 14.28 -14.75 11.61
CA ALA A 239 14.77 -15.73 12.57
C ALA A 239 16.30 -15.76 12.59
N GLY A 240 16.90 -14.78 13.27
CA GLY A 240 18.36 -14.69 13.47
C GLY A 240 18.95 -15.82 14.33
N ASP A 241 20.24 -15.72 14.63
CA ASP A 241 20.92 -16.56 15.62
C ASP A 241 20.48 -16.15 17.04
N PRO A 242 19.87 -17.06 17.84
CA PRO A 242 19.42 -16.76 19.20
C PRO A 242 20.55 -16.42 20.17
N ASN A 243 21.81 -16.71 19.82
CA ASN A 243 22.98 -16.38 20.65
C ASN A 243 23.54 -14.99 20.33
N GLN A 244 23.01 -14.31 19.32
CA GLN A 244 23.43 -12.97 18.92
C GLN A 244 22.30 -11.97 19.18
N ASP A 245 22.69 -10.71 19.41
CA ASP A 245 21.76 -9.61 19.57
C ASP A 245 21.08 -9.26 18.22
N TYR A 246 19.96 -8.52 18.27
CA TYR A 246 19.20 -8.12 17.08
C TYR A 246 20.02 -7.32 16.06
N THR A 247 21.10 -6.67 16.51
CA THR A 247 22.06 -5.95 15.66
C THR A 247 22.72 -6.81 14.59
N GLN A 248 22.62 -8.15 14.68
CA GLN A 248 23.03 -9.08 13.62
C GLN A 248 22.32 -8.83 12.28
N GLY A 249 21.14 -8.22 12.28
CA GLY A 249 20.36 -7.97 11.07
C GLY A 249 20.13 -9.26 10.27
N PHE A 250 20.55 -9.26 9.00
CA PHE A 250 20.44 -10.43 8.13
C PHE A 250 21.64 -11.39 8.19
N SER A 251 22.74 -11.02 8.87
CA SER A 251 24.02 -11.73 8.76
C SER A 251 23.94 -13.23 9.08
N ALA A 252 23.13 -13.61 10.07
CA ALA A 252 22.95 -15.01 10.47
C ALA A 252 22.10 -15.85 9.49
N ILE A 253 21.42 -15.21 8.54
CA ILE A 253 20.54 -15.86 7.57
C ILE A 253 21.02 -15.70 6.13
N VAL A 254 22.22 -15.18 5.91
CA VAL A 254 22.80 -15.07 4.56
C VAL A 254 23.14 -16.46 4.04
N SER A 255 22.52 -16.85 2.92
CA SER A 255 22.75 -18.12 2.22
C SER A 255 23.80 -18.00 1.11
N ASP A 256 23.88 -16.83 0.44
CA ASP A 256 24.87 -16.53 -0.59
C ASP A 256 25.70 -15.31 -0.16
N LYS A 257 26.79 -15.57 0.57
CA LYS A 257 27.61 -14.52 1.18
C LYS A 257 28.32 -13.65 0.15
N GLN A 258 28.82 -14.25 -0.93
CA GLN A 258 29.51 -13.50 -1.97
C GLN A 258 28.55 -12.50 -2.63
N PHE A 259 27.36 -12.96 -3.05
CA PHE A 259 26.37 -12.07 -3.64
C PHE A 259 25.91 -10.99 -2.65
N TYR A 260 25.68 -11.35 -1.38
CA TYR A 260 25.29 -10.40 -0.35
C TYR A 260 26.33 -9.30 -0.17
N ASP A 261 27.60 -9.65 0.06
CA ASP A 261 28.68 -8.69 0.30
C ASP A 261 28.92 -7.76 -0.91
N GLU A 262 28.79 -8.28 -2.14
CA GLU A 262 28.93 -7.49 -3.38
C GLU A 262 27.75 -6.52 -3.64
N ASN A 263 26.55 -6.80 -3.11
CA ASN A 263 25.33 -6.08 -3.46
C ASN A 263 24.68 -5.31 -2.31
N PHE A 264 24.99 -5.61 -1.05
CA PHE A 264 24.31 -5.05 0.12
C PHE A 264 24.31 -3.50 0.10
N TYR A 265 25.46 -2.89 -0.11
CA TYR A 265 25.61 -1.44 -0.15
C TYR A 265 25.08 -0.76 -1.43
N LYS A 266 24.58 -1.52 -2.41
CA LYS A 266 23.79 -0.95 -3.52
C LYS A 266 22.41 -0.51 -3.03
N PHE A 267 21.85 -1.24 -2.07
CA PHE A 267 20.54 -0.95 -1.48
C PHE A 267 20.67 -0.18 -0.16
N PHE A 268 21.51 -0.65 0.76
CA PHE A 268 21.64 -0.08 2.10
C PHE A 268 22.77 0.96 2.19
N HIS A 269 22.75 1.75 3.25
CA HIS A 269 23.79 2.74 3.53
C HIS A 269 25.15 2.06 3.77
N ASP A 270 26.17 2.56 3.10
CA ASP A 270 27.58 2.24 3.34
C ASP A 270 28.14 3.17 4.42
N PRO A 271 28.50 2.65 5.62
CA PRO A 271 29.01 3.48 6.71
C PRO A 271 30.30 4.23 6.39
N SER A 272 31.01 3.84 5.34
CA SER A 272 32.22 4.56 4.88
C SER A 272 31.90 5.80 4.03
N LYS A 273 30.64 6.00 3.65
CA LYS A 273 30.17 7.09 2.80
C LYS A 273 29.35 8.11 3.59
N ASP A 274 29.06 9.23 2.93
CA ASP A 274 28.36 10.37 3.53
C ASP A 274 26.82 10.23 3.48
N VAL A 275 26.14 11.30 3.91
CA VAL A 275 24.67 11.39 3.93
C VAL A 275 24.03 11.23 2.54
N TYR A 276 24.77 11.48 1.45
CA TYR A 276 24.23 11.31 0.10
C TYR A 276 24.08 9.82 -0.23
N ASP A 277 24.96 8.96 0.29
CA ASP A 277 24.79 7.52 0.18
C ASP A 277 23.66 7.02 1.10
N GLU A 278 23.57 7.53 2.34
CA GLU A 278 22.47 7.19 3.27
C GLU A 278 21.09 7.55 2.69
N LYS A 279 21.02 8.61 1.88
CA LYS A 279 19.81 9.12 1.22
C LYS A 279 19.82 8.93 -0.29
N LYS A 280 20.60 7.96 -0.79
CA LYS A 280 20.66 7.68 -2.21
C LYS A 280 19.28 7.36 -2.77
N LEU A 281 19.05 7.80 -4.00
CA LEU A 281 17.80 7.52 -4.69
C LEU A 281 17.61 6.00 -4.80
N LEU A 282 16.40 5.53 -4.50
CA LEU A 282 16.05 4.10 -4.48
C LEU A 282 16.78 3.26 -3.41
N GLY A 283 17.56 3.89 -2.52
CA GLY A 283 18.14 3.21 -1.36
C GLY A 283 17.07 2.76 -0.36
N VAL A 284 17.38 1.71 0.39
CA VAL A 284 16.54 1.16 1.46
C VAL A 284 17.04 1.71 2.80
N ALA A 285 16.13 2.34 3.53
CA ALA A 285 16.40 2.82 4.88
C ALA A 285 15.86 1.82 5.90
N TYR A 286 16.71 1.44 6.86
CA TYR A 286 16.27 0.75 8.06
C TYR A 286 15.64 1.79 9.01
N GLU A 287 14.33 1.66 9.26
CA GLU A 287 13.58 2.63 10.08
C GLU A 287 13.29 2.13 11.49
N HIS A 288 12.82 0.88 11.61
CA HIS A 288 12.28 0.32 12.84
C HIS A 288 12.63 -1.17 12.97
N CYS A 289 12.97 -1.59 14.19
CA CYS A 289 13.07 -2.98 14.61
C CYS A 289 12.43 -3.18 15.98
N GLY A 290 11.82 -4.34 16.11
CA GLY A 290 10.98 -4.69 17.23
C GLY A 290 10.83 -6.19 17.38
N SER A 291 10.58 -6.64 18.60
CA SER A 291 10.43 -8.07 18.86
C SER A 291 9.04 -8.63 18.50
N SER A 292 8.03 -7.77 18.27
CA SER A 292 6.67 -8.21 17.96
C SER A 292 5.87 -7.22 17.10
N LEU A 293 5.12 -7.74 16.14
CA LEU A 293 4.22 -6.99 15.25
C LEU A 293 2.84 -7.66 15.23
N ILE A 294 1.79 -6.86 15.45
CA ILE A 294 0.39 -7.25 15.23
C ILE A 294 -0.14 -6.42 14.06
N ALA A 295 -0.28 -7.04 12.88
CA ALA A 295 -0.83 -6.42 11.69
C ALA A 295 -2.23 -6.98 11.40
N LEU A 296 -3.27 -6.19 11.68
CA LEU A 296 -4.67 -6.66 11.61
C LEU A 296 -5.31 -6.42 10.24
N ALA A 297 -4.93 -5.33 9.58
CA ALA A 297 -5.47 -4.91 8.29
C ALA A 297 -4.55 -3.86 7.65
N PRO A 298 -4.75 -3.52 6.37
CA PRO A 298 -4.00 -2.44 5.73
C PRO A 298 -4.07 -1.13 6.52
N LYS A 299 -2.91 -0.56 6.84
CA LYS A 299 -2.73 0.66 7.65
C LYS A 299 -3.30 0.56 9.08
N ASN A 300 -3.28 -0.64 9.64
CA ASN A 300 -3.74 -0.95 10.99
C ASN A 300 -2.80 -1.98 11.64
N TYR A 301 -1.78 -1.49 12.35
CA TYR A 301 -0.81 -2.34 13.03
C TYR A 301 -0.25 -1.72 14.31
N TRP A 302 0.26 -2.58 15.18
CA TRP A 302 1.01 -2.23 16.38
C TRP A 302 2.36 -2.96 16.35
N LEU A 303 3.45 -2.23 16.54
CA LEU A 303 4.83 -2.73 16.55
C LEU A 303 5.46 -2.41 17.91
N PHE A 304 6.03 -3.42 18.57
CA PHE A 304 6.80 -3.27 19.80
C PHE A 304 8.27 -2.99 19.46
N GLU A 305 8.77 -1.78 19.69
CA GLU A 305 10.12 -1.33 19.28
C GLU A 305 11.13 -1.37 20.44
N ASP A 306 11.06 -2.43 21.24
CA ASP A 306 11.92 -2.65 22.41
C ASP A 306 13.41 -2.80 22.08
N LEU A 307 13.71 -3.22 20.84
CA LEU A 307 15.07 -3.44 20.35
C LEU A 307 15.78 -2.12 20.02
N ASP A 308 15.13 -1.22 19.25
CA ASP A 308 15.74 0.02 18.75
C ASP A 308 15.75 1.20 19.75
N LYS A 309 15.13 1.06 20.94
CA LYS A 309 15.15 1.99 22.10
C LYS A 309 14.79 3.47 21.84
N LYS A 310 14.36 3.85 20.62
CA LYS A 310 13.98 5.24 20.26
C LYS A 310 12.54 5.56 20.66
N ASN A 311 11.62 4.63 20.45
CA ASN A 311 10.24 4.66 20.92
C ASN A 311 9.91 3.26 21.46
N PRO A 312 9.12 3.12 22.53
CA PRO A 312 8.77 1.79 23.04
C PRO A 312 7.79 1.06 22.11
N GLU A 313 6.92 1.79 21.40
CA GLU A 313 5.86 1.23 20.57
C GLU A 313 5.53 2.16 19.40
N THR A 314 5.22 1.58 18.23
CA THR A 314 4.64 2.27 17.08
C THR A 314 3.23 1.76 16.83
N VAL A 315 2.25 2.66 16.84
CA VAL A 315 0.85 2.36 16.52
C VAL A 315 0.46 3.09 15.24
N LYS A 316 -0.05 2.35 14.25
CA LYS A 316 -0.65 2.93 13.05
C LYS A 316 -2.10 2.53 12.95
N LEU A 317 -2.96 3.54 12.85
CA LEU A 317 -4.38 3.36 12.59
C LEU A 317 -4.88 4.41 11.60
N LYS A 318 -5.56 3.97 10.56
CA LYS A 318 -6.18 4.87 9.58
C LYS A 318 -7.50 5.45 10.10
N GLY A 319 -7.65 6.78 9.99
CA GLY A 319 -8.94 7.46 10.09
C GLY A 319 -9.36 7.89 11.50
N LEU A 320 -8.53 7.64 12.52
CA LEU A 320 -8.72 8.13 13.89
C LEU A 320 -7.44 8.76 14.42
N ASN A 321 -7.59 9.79 15.25
CA ASN A 321 -6.48 10.39 15.99
C ASN A 321 -6.21 9.57 17.25
N LEU A 322 -5.02 8.98 17.36
CA LEU A 322 -4.62 8.14 18.50
C LEU A 322 -4.61 8.92 19.83
N LYS A 323 -4.20 10.19 19.84
CA LYS A 323 -4.17 11.01 21.07
C LYS A 323 -5.56 11.21 21.67
N SER A 324 -6.58 11.28 20.82
CA SER A 324 -7.98 11.41 21.23
C SER A 324 -8.66 10.07 21.54
N ASN A 325 -7.96 8.95 21.33
CA ASN A 325 -8.51 7.60 21.43
C ASN A 325 -7.55 6.65 22.16
N PRO A 326 -7.29 6.88 23.47
CA PRO A 326 -6.32 6.09 24.25
C PRO A 326 -6.70 4.62 24.43
N GLN A 327 -7.97 4.27 24.20
CA GLN A 327 -8.43 2.87 24.17
C GLN A 327 -7.85 2.07 22.98
N ILE A 328 -7.27 2.75 21.98
CA ILE A 328 -6.59 2.13 20.84
C ILE A 328 -5.14 1.92 21.24
N ASN A 329 -4.90 0.85 21.98
CA ASN A 329 -3.61 0.48 22.56
C ASN A 329 -3.28 -0.99 22.27
N LYS A 330 -2.10 -1.46 22.71
CA LYS A 330 -1.65 -2.85 22.54
C LYS A 330 -2.72 -3.88 22.88
N GLN A 331 -3.37 -3.74 24.04
CA GLN A 331 -4.40 -4.68 24.48
C GLN A 331 -5.56 -4.74 23.49
N ALA A 332 -5.98 -3.61 22.92
CA ALA A 332 -7.03 -3.60 21.91
C ALA A 332 -6.64 -4.35 20.61
N TYR A 333 -5.37 -4.33 20.22
CA TYR A 333 -4.87 -5.12 19.09
C TYR A 333 -4.84 -6.62 19.45
N GLU A 334 -4.38 -6.97 20.65
CA GLU A 334 -4.36 -8.35 21.13
C GLU A 334 -5.77 -8.95 21.28
N GLU A 335 -6.70 -8.19 21.84
CA GLU A 335 -8.10 -8.60 21.99
C GLU A 335 -8.80 -8.73 20.64
N ASN A 336 -8.41 -7.93 19.64
CA ASN A 336 -8.93 -8.09 18.28
C ASN A 336 -8.43 -9.39 17.65
N ILE A 337 -7.12 -9.66 17.68
CA ILE A 337 -6.56 -10.87 17.06
C ILE A 337 -6.96 -12.16 17.80
N LYS A 338 -7.09 -12.12 19.13
CA LYS A 338 -7.47 -13.30 19.93
C LYS A 338 -8.98 -13.55 19.90
N ASN A 339 -9.79 -12.51 20.06
CA ASN A 339 -11.22 -12.63 20.36
C ASN A 339 -12.16 -12.01 19.30
N GLY A 340 -11.60 -11.36 18.27
CA GLY A 340 -12.37 -10.69 17.23
C GLY A 340 -13.12 -9.44 17.71
N THR A 341 -12.61 -8.78 18.76
CA THR A 341 -13.27 -7.59 19.34
C THR A 341 -13.11 -6.34 18.46
N VAL A 342 -14.15 -5.54 18.30
CA VAL A 342 -14.09 -4.27 17.56
C VAL A 342 -14.04 -3.09 18.53
N VAL A 343 -13.05 -2.22 18.35
CA VAL A 343 -12.88 -0.99 19.16
C VAL A 343 -13.26 0.22 18.32
N LYS A 344 -14.21 1.00 18.83
CA LYS A 344 -14.63 2.28 18.24
C LYS A 344 -13.81 3.43 18.81
N GLY A 345 -13.71 4.49 18.04
CA GLY A 345 -13.11 5.74 18.47
C GLY A 345 -13.88 6.97 17.97
N LYS A 346 -13.56 8.10 18.58
CA LYS A 346 -14.11 9.41 18.27
C LYS A 346 -13.27 10.08 17.20
N ASN A 347 -13.93 10.55 16.15
CA ASN A 347 -13.34 11.43 15.17
C ASN A 347 -13.98 12.81 15.26
N MET A 348 -13.17 13.82 15.52
CA MET A 348 -13.62 15.21 15.61
C MET A 348 -13.42 15.90 14.26
N SER A 349 -14.45 16.57 13.77
CA SER A 349 -14.36 17.41 12.57
C SER A 349 -15.01 18.76 12.80
N LEU A 350 -14.42 19.82 12.25
CA LEU A 350 -15.05 21.14 12.19
C LEU A 350 -15.95 21.18 10.95
N ARG A 351 -17.20 21.61 11.13
CA ARG A 351 -18.14 21.82 10.03
C ARG A 351 -18.75 23.21 10.13
N GLN A 352 -18.86 23.88 9.00
CA GLN A 352 -19.56 25.16 8.92
C GLN A 352 -20.95 24.95 8.29
N ARG A 353 -21.98 25.51 8.91
CA ARG A 353 -23.34 25.56 8.36
C ARG A 353 -23.95 26.93 8.65
N ALA A 354 -24.42 27.61 7.61
CA ALA A 354 -25.10 28.90 7.72
C ALA A 354 -24.34 29.97 8.54
N GLY A 355 -23.01 30.06 8.35
CA GLY A 355 -22.16 31.04 9.02
C GLY A 355 -21.63 30.58 10.37
N GLU A 356 -22.20 29.53 10.96
CA GLU A 356 -21.77 28.98 12.25
C GLU A 356 -20.81 27.82 12.05
N MET A 357 -19.70 27.84 12.79
CA MET A 357 -18.76 26.73 12.85
C MET A 357 -19.08 25.87 14.06
N SER A 358 -19.37 24.60 13.83
CA SER A 358 -19.64 23.61 14.86
C SER A 358 -18.59 22.51 14.83
N GLN A 359 -18.27 22.00 16.00
CA GLN A 359 -17.47 20.80 16.14
C GLN A 359 -18.39 19.58 16.19
N ILE A 360 -18.18 18.62 15.29
CA ILE A 360 -18.97 17.39 15.20
C ILE A 360 -18.09 16.22 15.64
N GLU A 361 -18.55 15.52 16.69
CA GLU A 361 -18.03 14.22 17.09
C GLU A 361 -18.77 13.12 16.32
N VAL A 362 -18.01 12.25 15.65
CA VAL A 362 -18.53 11.05 15.00
C VAL A 362 -17.83 9.84 15.57
N LEU A 363 -18.61 8.88 16.08
CA LEU A 363 -18.10 7.57 16.43
C LEU A 363 -17.81 6.78 15.16
N LYS A 364 -16.56 6.32 15.01
CA LYS A 364 -16.12 5.48 13.89
C LYS A 364 -15.53 4.19 14.42
N ASN A 365 -15.62 3.14 13.63
CA ASN A 365 -14.87 1.92 13.89
C ASN A 365 -13.38 2.21 13.75
N GLY A 366 -12.59 1.89 14.77
CA GLY A 366 -11.14 1.99 14.76
C GLY A 366 -10.53 0.64 14.43
N ILE A 367 -10.17 -0.12 15.46
CA ILE A 367 -9.65 -1.48 15.29
C ILE A 367 -10.84 -2.38 14.97
N THR A 368 -10.88 -2.87 13.73
CA THR A 368 -11.91 -3.81 13.28
C THR A 368 -11.39 -5.22 13.08
N GLY A 369 -10.10 -5.42 12.75
CA GLY A 369 -9.59 -6.71 12.31
C GLY A 369 -10.10 -7.16 10.94
N CYS A 370 -10.81 -6.29 10.22
CA CYS A 370 -11.44 -6.66 8.95
C CYS A 370 -10.43 -6.55 7.80
N HIS A 371 -10.03 -7.70 7.24
CA HIS A 371 -9.16 -7.78 6.07
C HIS A 371 -9.84 -8.50 4.90
N THR A 372 -10.39 -7.73 3.97
CA THR A 372 -11.13 -8.28 2.81
C THR A 372 -10.34 -8.22 1.50
N LYS A 373 -9.04 -7.91 1.51
CA LYS A 373 -8.23 -7.85 0.27
C LYS A 373 -7.59 -9.18 -0.11
N MET A 374 -7.74 -10.18 0.77
CA MET A 374 -7.10 -11.48 0.71
C MET A 374 -8.07 -12.49 1.32
N VAL A 375 -7.81 -13.77 1.10
CA VAL A 375 -8.51 -14.86 1.80
C VAL A 375 -7.94 -14.96 3.22
N THR A 376 -8.77 -14.90 4.26
CA THR A 376 -8.33 -15.12 5.64
C THR A 376 -8.70 -16.53 6.09
N LEU A 377 -7.70 -17.33 6.41
CA LEU A 377 -7.85 -18.72 6.88
C LEU A 377 -8.26 -18.77 8.36
N PRO A 378 -8.73 -19.92 8.88
CA PRO A 378 -9.12 -20.06 10.28
C PRO A 378 -8.01 -19.76 11.31
N ASN A 379 -6.74 -19.99 10.94
CA ASN A 379 -5.58 -19.62 11.76
C ASN A 379 -5.16 -18.15 11.58
N GLN A 380 -5.96 -17.37 10.85
CA GLN A 380 -5.76 -15.95 10.54
C GLN A 380 -4.61 -15.63 9.56
N CYS A 381 -3.97 -16.64 8.97
CA CYS A 381 -3.08 -16.42 7.82
C CYS A 381 -3.87 -15.85 6.63
N CYS A 382 -3.21 -14.99 5.87
CA CYS A 382 -3.80 -14.33 4.71
C CYS A 382 -3.18 -14.89 3.42
N CYS A 383 -4.03 -15.27 2.46
CA CYS A 383 -3.62 -15.79 1.16
C CYS A 383 -4.07 -14.84 0.04
N PRO A 384 -3.31 -14.73 -1.07
CA PRO A 384 -3.79 -14.02 -2.24
C PRO A 384 -5.11 -14.59 -2.76
N PHE A 385 -5.81 -13.81 -3.58
CA PHE A 385 -6.83 -14.39 -4.45
C PHE A 385 -6.15 -15.08 -5.62
N ILE A 386 -6.55 -16.32 -5.91
CA ILE A 386 -6.09 -17.08 -7.08
C ILE A 386 -7.29 -17.28 -8.00
N TYR A 387 -7.06 -17.07 -9.29
CA TYR A 387 -8.11 -17.13 -10.30
C TYR A 387 -8.79 -18.50 -10.29
N GLN A 388 -10.13 -18.50 -10.30
CA GLN A 388 -10.98 -19.70 -10.23
C GLN A 388 -10.84 -20.58 -8.98
N LEU A 389 -10.00 -20.19 -8.01
CA LEU A 389 -9.85 -20.92 -6.75
C LEU A 389 -10.67 -20.29 -5.63
N THR A 390 -11.05 -21.11 -4.66
CA THR A 390 -11.75 -20.71 -3.45
C THR A 390 -10.86 -20.94 -2.22
N VAL A 391 -11.36 -20.57 -1.05
CA VAL A 391 -10.66 -20.81 0.23
C VAL A 391 -10.31 -22.30 0.47
N GLU A 392 -11.05 -23.23 -0.14
CA GLU A 392 -10.81 -24.67 0.01
C GLU A 392 -9.53 -25.16 -0.68
N SER A 393 -8.98 -24.37 -1.60
CA SER A 393 -7.77 -24.69 -2.33
C SER A 393 -6.47 -24.45 -1.53
N TYR A 394 -6.54 -23.81 -0.35
CA TYR A 394 -5.37 -23.50 0.48
C TYR A 394 -5.20 -24.53 1.61
N LYS A 395 -3.95 -24.92 1.90
CA LYS A 395 -3.60 -25.60 3.14
C LYS A 395 -2.44 -24.91 3.85
N ILE A 396 -2.50 -24.98 5.17
CA ILE A 396 -1.40 -24.61 6.04
C ILE A 396 -0.57 -25.87 6.26
N ALA A 397 0.71 -25.83 5.91
CA ALA A 397 1.64 -26.89 6.23
C ALA A 397 1.80 -26.97 7.76
N ASN A 398 1.74 -28.17 8.33
CA ASN A 398 1.83 -28.38 9.78
C ASN A 398 3.25 -28.15 10.35
N ASP A 399 4.23 -27.79 9.52
CA ASP A 399 5.65 -27.71 9.90
C ASP A 399 6.09 -26.31 10.37
N PHE A 400 5.27 -25.65 11.20
CA PHE A 400 5.63 -24.37 11.84
C PHE A 400 6.94 -24.42 12.65
N ALA A 401 7.44 -25.62 12.96
CA ALA A 401 8.68 -25.80 13.70
C ALA A 401 9.95 -25.53 12.87
N THR A 402 9.88 -25.50 11.53
CA THR A 402 11.09 -25.45 10.66
C THR A 402 11.12 -24.35 9.60
N SER A 403 9.99 -23.70 9.31
CA SER A 403 9.93 -22.60 8.35
C SER A 403 8.97 -21.51 8.79
N LEU A 404 9.39 -20.24 8.60
CA LEU A 404 8.48 -19.10 8.70
C LEU A 404 7.51 -19.00 7.49
N ARG A 405 7.68 -19.86 6.47
CA ARG A 405 6.81 -19.98 5.29
C ARG A 405 6.02 -21.28 5.36
N SER A 406 4.76 -21.22 5.76
CA SER A 406 3.90 -22.40 5.93
C SER A 406 2.69 -22.46 5.01
N LEU A 407 2.49 -21.47 4.13
CA LEU A 407 1.35 -21.43 3.20
C LEU A 407 1.65 -22.17 1.90
N LYS A 408 0.72 -23.04 1.47
CA LYS A 408 0.78 -23.74 0.18
C LYS A 408 -0.60 -23.82 -0.49
N CYS A 409 -0.64 -23.67 -1.82
CA CYS A 409 -1.79 -23.99 -2.66
C CYS A 409 -1.78 -25.48 -3.03
N GLN A 410 -2.92 -26.15 -2.89
CA GLN A 410 -3.04 -27.61 -3.00
C GLN A 410 -3.34 -28.16 -4.39
N GLN A 411 -4.13 -27.44 -5.19
CA GLN A 411 -4.70 -27.99 -6.42
C GLN A 411 -3.68 -28.09 -7.57
N LEU A 412 -2.41 -27.75 -7.30
CA LEU A 412 -1.33 -27.64 -8.27
C LEU A 412 -0.08 -28.43 -7.83
N GLN A 413 -0.26 -29.47 -7.00
CA GLN A 413 0.79 -30.43 -6.63
C GLN A 413 0.71 -31.71 -7.46
#